data_AF-A0A1F2TGA5-F1
#
_entry.id   AF-A0A1F2TGA5-F1
#
_cell.length_a   1.000
_cell.length_b   1.000
_cell.length_c   1.000
_cell.angle_alpha   90.00
_cell.angle_beta   90.00
_cell.angle_gamma   90.00
#
_symmetry.space_group_name_H-M   'P 1'
#
loop_
_entity.id
_entity.type
_entity.pdbx_description
1 polymer ?
#
loop_
_entity_poly.entity_id
_entity_poly.type
_entity_poly.pdbx_seq_one_letter_code
_entity_poly.pdbx_strand_id
1 'polypeptide(L)'
;MVLALAVFCGGCDDNPASPSTPPLVFSAVLSPSNEVPPVGNAESTGRGAAQIAFDGSTAHFYFQLTNFPADTRIVGAHIHPGAAGVNGPVVLSTGIVSAAPVALADGTVEFKASVPADAALVQAITANPAGYYFNVHSPLNPGGFARGQLTRVQ
;
A
#
# COMPACT_ATOMS: atom_id res chain seq x y z
N MET A 1 -4.17 -5.00 -74.63
CA MET A 1 -4.86 -4.26 -73.55
C MET A 1 -5.94 -5.19 -73.04
N VAL A 2 -5.97 -5.67 -71.79
CA VAL A 2 -5.68 -4.98 -70.54
C VAL A 2 -4.97 -5.94 -69.55
N LEU A 3 -4.12 -5.31 -68.75
CA LEU A 3 -3.34 -5.77 -67.61
C LEU A 3 -4.21 -5.74 -66.33
N ALA A 4 -4.09 -6.74 -65.44
CA ALA A 4 -4.33 -6.64 -63.99
C ALA A 4 -3.81 -7.94 -63.35
N LEU A 5 -2.56 -8.02 -62.89
CA LEU A 5 -2.01 -7.55 -61.61
C LEU A 5 -2.65 -8.24 -60.39
N ALA A 6 -2.00 -9.32 -59.96
CA ALA A 6 -2.23 -9.97 -58.67
C ALA A 6 -1.71 -9.05 -57.56
N VAL A 7 -2.55 -8.74 -56.58
CA VAL A 7 -2.15 -8.07 -55.34
C VAL A 7 -2.06 -9.12 -54.24
N PHE A 8 -0.82 -9.42 -53.84
CA PHE A 8 -0.51 -9.95 -52.52
C PHE A 8 -0.56 -8.75 -51.55
N CYS A 9 -1.39 -8.81 -50.52
CA CYS A 9 -1.22 -7.95 -49.34
C CYS A 9 -0.85 -8.86 -48.17
N GLY A 10 0.41 -8.77 -47.75
CA GLY A 10 0.96 -9.51 -46.64
C GLY A 10 0.65 -8.84 -45.29
N GLY A 11 0.78 -9.65 -44.24
CA GLY A 11 1.07 -9.22 -42.87
C GLY A 11 0.01 -8.35 -42.22
N CYS A 12 -0.96 -8.98 -41.58
CA CYS A 12 -1.55 -8.38 -40.37
C CYS A 12 -0.46 -8.42 -39.29
N ASP A 13 0.17 -7.28 -39.02
CA ASP A 13 0.92 -7.07 -37.79
C ASP A 13 -0.09 -7.02 -36.63
N ASP A 14 -0.65 -8.18 -36.29
CA ASP A 14 -1.41 -8.39 -35.07
C ASP A 14 -0.40 -8.43 -33.93
N ASN A 15 0.00 -7.27 -33.44
CA ASN A 15 0.58 -7.18 -32.11
C ASN A 15 -0.59 -7.09 -31.12
N PRO A 16 -1.09 -8.20 -30.52
CA PRO A 16 -1.97 -8.05 -29.39
C PRO A 16 -1.10 -7.50 -28.27
N ALA A 17 -1.22 -6.19 -28.01
CA ALA A 17 -0.91 -5.69 -26.68
C ALA A 17 -1.73 -6.57 -25.73
N SER A 18 -1.07 -7.48 -25.02
CA SER A 18 -1.74 -8.39 -24.10
C SER A 18 -2.54 -7.52 -23.14
N PRO A 19 -3.81 -7.84 -22.84
CA PRO A 19 -4.58 -7.06 -21.88
C PRO A 19 -3.79 -7.06 -20.57
N SER A 20 -3.28 -5.89 -20.17
CA SER A 20 -2.70 -5.74 -18.85
C SER A 20 -3.83 -5.96 -17.86
N THR A 21 -3.66 -6.93 -16.97
CA THR A 21 -4.62 -7.10 -15.87
C THR A 21 -4.57 -5.81 -15.05
N PRO A 22 -5.71 -5.13 -14.84
CA PRO A 22 -5.72 -3.92 -14.02
C PRO A 22 -5.11 -4.19 -12.64
N PRO A 23 -4.36 -3.24 -12.06
CA PRO A 23 -3.76 -3.45 -10.75
C PRO A 23 -4.85 -3.69 -9.70
N LEU A 24 -4.59 -4.64 -8.79
CA LEU A 24 -5.47 -4.91 -7.65
C LEU A 24 -5.27 -3.83 -6.61
N VAL A 25 -6.33 -3.13 -6.21
CA VAL A 25 -6.22 -1.98 -5.31
C VAL A 25 -6.91 -2.29 -3.98
N PHE A 26 -6.19 -2.01 -2.90
CA PHE A 26 -6.63 -2.15 -1.53
C PHE A 26 -6.55 -0.81 -0.83
N SER A 27 -7.40 -0.61 0.17
CA SER A 27 -7.37 0.57 1.03
C SER A 27 -7.37 0.18 2.50
N ALA A 28 -6.92 1.10 3.35
CA ALA A 28 -7.05 1.01 4.80
C ALA A 28 -7.37 2.38 5.38
N VAL A 29 -8.38 2.46 6.24
CA VAL A 29 -8.65 3.67 7.05
C VAL A 29 -7.81 3.56 8.32
N LEU A 30 -6.88 4.50 8.50
CA LEU A 30 -5.88 4.48 9.55
C LEU A 30 -6.36 5.29 10.75
N SER A 31 -6.35 4.67 11.93
CA SER A 31 -6.71 5.31 13.19
C SER A 31 -5.81 4.82 14.33
N PRO A 32 -5.36 5.71 15.24
CA PRO A 32 -4.69 5.31 16.48
C PRO A 32 -5.57 4.42 17.37
N SER A 33 -6.90 4.51 17.26
CA SER A 33 -7.84 3.66 18.00
C SER A 33 -7.85 2.20 17.57
N ASN A 34 -7.31 1.90 16.38
CA ASN A 34 -7.25 0.54 15.84
C ASN A 34 -6.01 -0.21 16.33
N GLU A 35 -5.06 0.46 16.98
CA GLU A 35 -3.88 -0.17 17.57
C GLU A 35 -4.25 -1.13 18.69
N VAL A 36 -3.32 -2.04 19.00
CA VAL A 36 -3.49 -3.06 20.05
C VAL A 36 -2.27 -3.01 20.97
N PRO A 37 -2.36 -2.34 22.14
CA PRO A 37 -3.50 -1.54 22.62
C PRO A 37 -3.68 -0.20 21.86
N PRO A 38 -4.86 0.46 21.94
CA PRO A 38 -5.08 1.77 21.36
C PRO A 38 -4.07 2.83 21.87
N VAL A 39 -3.67 3.75 21.00
CA VAL A 39 -2.75 4.85 21.38
C VAL A 39 -3.41 5.79 22.38
N GLY A 40 -2.74 6.04 23.50
CA GLY A 40 -3.22 6.94 24.57
C GLY A 40 -2.41 8.23 24.77
N ASN A 41 -1.37 8.47 23.95
CA ASN A 41 -0.54 9.67 24.03
C ASN A 41 -0.99 10.74 23.03
N ALA A 42 -0.19 11.80 22.83
CA ALA A 42 -0.52 12.90 21.93
C ALA A 42 -0.76 12.48 20.46
N GLU A 43 -0.29 11.31 20.02
CA GLU A 43 -0.54 10.80 18.67
C GLU A 43 -1.95 10.19 18.52
N SER A 44 -2.76 10.11 19.59
CA SER A 44 -4.11 9.51 19.56
C SER A 44 -5.15 10.31 18.76
N THR A 45 -4.85 11.56 18.37
CA THR A 45 -5.79 12.47 17.69
C THR A 45 -5.77 12.33 16.18
N GLY A 46 -4.76 11.67 15.63
CA GLY A 46 -4.55 11.63 14.20
C GLY A 46 -5.48 10.66 13.48
N ARG A 47 -5.48 10.77 12.15
CA ARG A 47 -6.25 9.90 11.25
C ARG A 47 -5.57 9.86 9.89
N GLY A 48 -5.91 8.85 9.10
CA GLY A 48 -5.40 8.77 7.74
C GLY A 48 -6.05 7.71 6.89
N ALA A 49 -5.51 7.54 5.69
CA ALA A 49 -5.87 6.47 4.79
C ALA A 49 -4.64 6.01 4.01
N ALA A 50 -4.63 4.73 3.66
CA ALA A 50 -3.68 4.15 2.73
C ALA A 50 -4.41 3.57 1.52
N GLN A 51 -3.75 3.61 0.36
CA GLN A 51 -4.05 2.84 -0.83
C GLN A 51 -2.80 2.02 -1.19
N ILE A 52 -3.01 0.74 -1.48
CA ILE A 52 -1.97 -0.20 -1.87
C ILE A 52 -2.43 -0.84 -3.17
N ALA A 53 -1.70 -0.59 -4.26
CA ALA A 53 -1.94 -1.24 -5.53
C ALA A 53 -0.87 -2.29 -5.79
N PHE A 54 -1.27 -3.52 -6.12
CA PHE A 54 -0.35 -4.55 -6.57
C PHE A 54 -0.38 -4.64 -8.10
N ASP A 55 0.79 -4.45 -8.71
CA ASP A 55 1.05 -4.65 -10.13
C ASP A 55 2.12 -5.73 -10.29
N GLY A 56 1.67 -6.96 -10.58
CA GLY A 56 2.52 -8.14 -10.57
C GLY A 56 3.20 -8.35 -9.22
N SER A 57 4.55 -8.33 -9.23
CA SER A 57 5.40 -8.45 -8.04
C SER A 57 5.85 -7.09 -7.48
N THR A 58 5.09 -6.02 -7.72
CA THR A 58 5.36 -4.68 -7.21
C THR A 58 4.17 -4.19 -6.39
N ALA A 59 4.45 -3.63 -5.22
CA ALA A 59 3.46 -2.94 -4.40
C ALA A 59 3.70 -1.43 -4.48
N HIS A 60 2.66 -0.71 -4.88
CA HIS A 60 2.62 0.74 -4.89
C HIS A 60 1.84 1.22 -3.68
N PHE A 61 2.54 1.87 -2.76
CA PHE A 61 1.98 2.46 -1.56
C PHE A 61 1.69 3.94 -1.77
N TYR A 62 0.53 4.36 -1.32
CA TYR A 62 0.16 5.74 -1.09
C TYR A 62 -0.49 5.82 0.28
N PHE A 63 -0.03 6.70 1.17
CA PHE A 63 -0.79 6.99 2.38
C PHE A 63 -0.67 8.45 2.76
N GLN A 64 -1.67 8.89 3.51
CA GLN A 64 -1.77 10.25 4.03
C GLN A 64 -2.24 10.20 5.47
N LEU A 65 -1.58 10.98 6.32
CA LEU A 65 -1.89 11.14 7.74
C LEU A 65 -2.13 12.62 8.04
N THR A 66 -3.04 12.91 8.96
CA THR A 66 -3.38 14.27 9.38
C THR A 66 -3.72 14.32 10.86
N ASN A 67 -3.65 15.51 11.47
CA ASN A 67 -4.04 15.77 12.85
C ASN A 67 -3.19 15.01 13.91
N PHE A 68 -1.94 14.70 13.56
CA PHE A 68 -0.93 14.24 14.51
C PHE A 68 -0.16 15.44 15.09
N PRO A 69 0.59 15.27 16.19
CA PRO A 69 1.51 16.29 16.67
C PRO A 69 2.50 16.72 15.57
N ALA A 70 2.79 18.01 15.50
CA ALA A 70 3.88 18.52 14.67
C ALA A 70 5.19 17.80 15.02
N ASP A 71 6.03 17.59 14.02
CA ASP A 71 7.31 16.88 14.11
C ASP A 71 7.23 15.40 14.53
N THR A 72 6.03 14.79 14.50
CA THR A 72 5.89 13.32 14.55
C THR A 72 6.78 12.70 13.47
N ARG A 73 7.53 11.65 13.82
CA ARG A 73 8.46 10.97 12.89
C ARG A 73 8.00 9.56 12.62
N ILE A 74 7.72 9.24 11.37
CA ILE A 74 7.50 7.88 10.92
C ILE A 74 8.85 7.18 10.79
N VAL A 75 9.01 6.07 11.49
CA VAL A 75 10.22 5.24 11.47
C VAL A 75 10.02 3.87 10.82
N GLY A 76 8.78 3.57 10.39
CA GLY A 76 8.42 2.40 9.62
C GLY A 76 6.95 2.46 9.20
N ALA A 77 6.62 1.87 8.06
CA ALA A 77 5.24 1.64 7.65
C ALA A 77 5.16 0.33 6.87
N HIS A 78 4.20 -0.52 7.22
CA HIS A 78 4.24 -1.93 6.85
C HIS A 78 2.85 -2.51 6.62
N ILE A 79 2.79 -3.59 5.83
CA ILE A 79 1.70 -4.55 5.89
C ILE A 79 2.07 -5.67 6.86
N HIS A 80 1.10 -6.06 7.67
CA HIS A 80 1.16 -7.17 8.63
C HIS A 80 -0.03 -8.12 8.40
N PRO A 81 0.10 -9.42 8.72
CA PRO A 81 -1.01 -10.33 8.82
C PRO A 81 -1.69 -10.19 10.19
N GLY A 82 -2.98 -10.50 10.25
CA GLY A 82 -3.79 -10.44 11.46
C GLY A 82 -5.17 -9.86 11.17
N ALA A 83 -6.19 -10.51 11.72
CA ALA A 83 -7.53 -9.91 11.81
C ALA A 83 -7.50 -8.67 12.73
N ALA A 84 -8.58 -7.89 12.71
CA ALA A 84 -8.74 -6.75 13.60
C ALA A 84 -8.54 -7.18 15.07
N GLY A 85 -7.71 -6.44 15.81
CA GLY A 85 -7.38 -6.75 17.21
C GLY A 85 -6.24 -7.75 17.40
N VAL A 86 -5.68 -8.34 16.34
CA VAL A 86 -4.57 -9.31 16.42
C VAL A 86 -3.30 -8.73 15.79
N ASN A 87 -2.18 -8.77 16.51
CA ASN A 87 -0.89 -8.31 16.00
C ASN A 87 -0.16 -9.44 15.26
N GLY A 88 0.54 -9.10 14.18
CA GLY A 88 1.41 -10.01 13.43
C GLY A 88 2.76 -9.39 13.05
N PRO A 89 3.71 -10.18 12.53
CA PRO A 89 5.00 -9.68 12.08
C PRO A 89 4.88 -8.83 10.81
N VAL A 90 5.93 -8.09 10.46
CA VAL A 90 6.00 -7.39 9.17
C VAL A 90 6.10 -8.42 8.04
N VAL A 91 5.24 -8.31 7.02
CA VAL A 91 5.31 -9.14 5.81
C VAL A 91 5.67 -8.34 4.56
N LEU A 92 5.42 -7.03 4.55
CA LEU A 92 5.86 -6.13 3.48
C LEU A 92 6.15 -4.74 4.04
N SER A 93 7.32 -4.20 3.72
CA SER A 93 7.74 -2.85 4.15
C SER A 93 7.65 -1.85 3.01
N THR A 94 7.25 -0.61 3.32
CA THR A 94 7.30 0.51 2.37
C THR A 94 8.72 1.02 2.09
N GLY A 95 9.71 0.55 2.86
CA GLY A 95 11.10 1.03 2.79
C GLY A 95 11.42 2.19 3.73
N ILE A 96 10.44 2.74 4.47
CA ILE A 96 10.73 3.69 5.55
C ILE A 96 11.48 2.96 6.67
N VAL A 97 12.58 3.55 7.11
CA VAL A 97 13.45 3.01 8.17
C VAL A 97 13.81 4.08 9.19
N SER A 98 14.13 3.67 10.42
CA SER A 98 14.44 4.62 11.51
C SER A 98 15.66 5.50 11.24
N ALA A 99 16.59 5.05 10.40
CA ALA A 99 17.78 5.82 10.00
C ALA A 99 17.45 6.97 9.03
N ALA A 100 16.29 6.93 8.38
CA ALA A 100 15.82 7.93 7.43
C ALA A 100 14.31 8.19 7.67
N PRO A 101 13.94 8.80 8.81
CA PRO A 101 12.55 8.96 9.18
C PRO A 101 11.84 9.98 8.29
N VAL A 102 10.52 9.81 8.14
CA VAL A 102 9.65 10.78 7.45
C VAL A 102 8.97 11.64 8.51
N ALA A 103 9.18 12.95 8.46
CA ALA A 103 8.61 13.89 9.43
C ALA A 103 7.23 14.42 8.98
N LEU A 104 6.31 14.54 9.93
CA LEU A 104 5.03 15.23 9.78
C LEU A 104 5.20 16.69 10.27
N ALA A 105 5.73 17.56 9.42
CA ALA A 105 6.15 18.91 9.82
C ALA A 105 5.04 19.73 10.50
N ASP A 106 3.81 19.61 10.02
CA ASP A 106 2.62 20.30 10.54
C ASP A 106 1.55 19.32 11.06
N GLY A 107 1.98 18.11 11.44
CA GLY A 107 1.05 17.05 11.83
C GLY A 107 0.38 16.34 10.65
N THR A 108 0.86 16.59 9.43
CA THR A 108 0.41 15.93 8.21
C THR A 108 1.56 15.33 7.39
N VAL A 109 1.25 14.33 6.57
CA VAL A 109 2.17 13.80 5.55
C VAL A 109 1.39 13.16 4.42
N GLU A 110 1.92 13.26 3.20
CA GLU A 110 1.63 12.37 2.08
C GLU A 110 2.90 11.59 1.74
N PHE A 111 2.78 10.28 1.55
CA PHE A 111 3.90 9.41 1.23
C PHE A 111 3.57 8.46 0.07
N LYS A 112 4.55 8.25 -0.81
CA LYS A 112 4.49 7.32 -1.93
C LYS A 112 5.75 6.47 -1.97
N ALA A 113 5.59 5.16 -2.21
CA ALA A 113 6.71 4.27 -2.48
C ALA A 113 6.27 3.12 -3.39
N SER A 114 7.22 2.61 -4.16
CA SER A 114 7.07 1.36 -4.91
C SER A 114 8.14 0.40 -4.43
N VAL A 115 7.74 -0.80 -4.03
CA VAL A 115 8.65 -1.82 -3.52
C VAL A 115 8.36 -3.18 -4.16
N PRO A 116 9.35 -4.07 -4.26
CA PRO A 116 9.10 -5.46 -4.63
C PRO A 116 8.17 -6.14 -3.62
N ALA A 117 7.26 -6.96 -4.11
CA ALA A 117 6.35 -7.79 -3.32
C ALA A 117 6.38 -9.23 -3.84
N ASP A 118 6.51 -10.19 -2.93
CA ASP A 118 6.47 -11.61 -3.28
C ASP A 118 5.10 -12.00 -3.85
N ALA A 119 5.08 -12.74 -4.95
CA ALA A 119 3.84 -13.09 -5.65
C ALA A 119 2.89 -13.95 -4.79
N ALA A 120 3.41 -14.84 -3.93
CA ALA A 120 2.59 -15.63 -3.04
C ALA A 120 1.99 -14.77 -1.91
N LEU A 121 2.73 -13.79 -1.41
CA LEU A 121 2.19 -12.80 -0.48
C LEU A 121 1.06 -11.97 -1.11
N VAL A 122 1.25 -11.48 -2.33
CA VAL A 122 0.21 -10.73 -3.07
C VAL A 122 -1.05 -11.58 -3.24
N GLN A 123 -0.91 -12.85 -3.60
CA GLN A 123 -2.04 -13.79 -3.69
C GLN A 123 -2.72 -14.00 -2.34
N ALA A 124 -1.96 -14.16 -1.25
CA ALA A 124 -2.51 -14.35 0.09
C ALA A 124 -3.29 -13.11 0.59
N ILE A 125 -2.78 -11.91 0.34
CA ILE A 125 -3.48 -10.65 0.64
C ILE A 125 -4.74 -10.53 -0.21
N THR A 126 -4.67 -10.86 -1.50
CA THR A 126 -5.81 -10.80 -2.41
C THR A 126 -6.93 -11.75 -2.01
N ALA A 127 -6.58 -12.96 -1.56
CA ALA A 127 -7.54 -13.97 -1.13
C ALA A 127 -8.23 -13.64 0.21
N ASN A 128 -7.55 -12.93 1.12
CA ASN A 128 -8.09 -12.57 2.42
C ASN A 128 -7.60 -11.19 2.90
N PRO A 129 -8.03 -10.08 2.29
CA PRO A 129 -7.51 -8.76 2.64
C PRO A 129 -7.84 -8.36 4.08
N ALA A 130 -9.01 -8.76 4.59
CA ALA A 130 -9.42 -8.49 5.97
C ALA A 130 -8.52 -9.21 7.01
N GLY A 131 -7.74 -10.21 6.60
CA GLY A 131 -6.72 -10.86 7.40
C GLY A 131 -5.37 -10.14 7.41
N TYR A 132 -5.27 -8.93 6.84
CA TYR A 132 -4.08 -8.09 6.82
C TYR A 132 -4.42 -6.65 7.19
N TYR A 133 -3.39 -5.91 7.62
CA TYR A 133 -3.51 -4.50 7.96
C TYR A 133 -2.28 -3.71 7.56
N PHE A 134 -2.49 -2.43 7.27
CA PHE A 134 -1.41 -1.45 7.16
C PHE A 134 -1.22 -0.78 8.51
N ASN A 135 0.03 -0.62 8.94
CA ASN A 135 0.39 0.08 10.16
C ASN A 135 1.57 1.03 9.95
N VAL A 136 1.58 2.14 10.69
CA VAL A 136 2.62 3.17 10.66
C VAL A 136 3.19 3.33 12.07
N HIS A 137 4.51 3.45 12.19
CA HIS A 137 5.22 3.39 13.46
C HIS A 137 5.99 4.68 13.73
N SER A 138 6.01 5.11 14.99
CA SER A 138 6.78 6.26 15.47
C SER A 138 7.72 5.82 16.61
N PRO A 139 8.73 6.63 16.99
CA PRO A 139 9.52 6.35 18.18
C PRO A 139 8.70 6.28 19.48
N LEU A 140 7.61 7.05 19.57
CA LEU A 140 6.72 7.08 20.74
C LEU A 140 5.80 5.85 20.80
N ASN A 141 5.47 5.30 19.64
CA ASN A 141 4.57 4.17 19.48
C ASN A 141 5.21 3.14 18.53
N PRO A 142 6.22 2.38 18.99
CA PRO A 142 6.95 1.42 18.15
C PRO A 142 6.07 0.25 17.69
N GLY A 143 4.99 -0.06 18.41
CA GLY A 143 3.98 -1.05 18.00
C GLY A 143 3.09 -0.58 16.85
N GLY A 144 3.03 0.74 16.62
CA GLY A 144 2.13 1.38 15.65
C GLY A 144 1.38 2.55 16.29
N PHE A 145 1.12 3.59 15.49
CA PHE A 145 0.29 4.73 15.89
C PHE A 145 -0.86 5.04 14.92
N ALA A 146 -0.95 4.30 13.81
CA ALA A 146 -1.98 4.49 12.80
C ALA A 146 -2.19 3.17 12.02
N ARG A 147 -3.17 2.39 12.47
CA ARG A 147 -3.51 1.07 11.92
C ARG A 147 -4.84 1.08 11.17
N GLY A 148 -4.94 0.29 10.11
CA GLY A 148 -6.20 -0.03 9.43
C GLY A 148 -6.15 -1.38 8.71
N GLN A 149 -7.23 -2.15 8.77
CA GLN A 149 -7.36 -3.40 8.01
C GLN A 149 -7.44 -3.11 6.51
N LEU A 150 -6.90 -4.02 5.69
CA LEU A 150 -7.01 -3.91 4.25
C LEU A 150 -8.42 -4.30 3.78
N THR A 151 -8.95 -3.51 2.86
CA THR A 151 -10.19 -3.78 2.14
C THR A 151 -9.94 -3.66 0.65
N ARG A 152 -10.45 -4.60 -0.15
CA ARG A 152 -10.34 -4.52 -1.61
C ARG A 152 -11.27 -3.44 -2.14
N VAL A 153 -10.76 -2.57 -3.01
CA VAL A 153 -11.53 -1.48 -3.64
C VAL A 153 -11.56 -1.59 -5.17
N GLN A 154 -10.69 -2.39 -5.77
CA GLN A 154 -10.71 -2.74 -7.21
C GLN A 154 -10.10 -4.14 -7.44
#